data_AF-A0A1C4UBN1-F1
#
_entry.id   AF-A0A1C4UBN1-F1
#
_cell.length_a   1.000
_cell.length_b   1.000
_cell.length_c   1.000
_cell.angle_alpha   90.00
_cell.angle_beta   90.00
_cell.angle_gamma   90.00
#
_symmetry.space_group_name_H-M   'P 1'
#
loop_
_entity.id
_entity.type
_entity.pdbx_description
1 polymer ?
#
loop_
_entity_poly.entity_id
_entity_poly.type
_entity_poly.pdbx_seq_one_letter_code
_entity_poly.pdbx_strand_id
1 'polypeptide(L)'
;MTGVRLGKGAGYSDIEVALLTEAGLVGPSTILATTVHPLQMVDGPLPESSHDFGMDLIVTPDEVIECRRRPRPTGIYWESLSAQKIDAIPFLKASAASRMRSA
;
A
#
# COMPACT_ATOMS: atom_id res chain seq x y z
N MET A 1 18.51 0.51 0.44
CA MET A 1 17.46 1.26 -0.28
C MET A 1 16.20 1.38 0.59
N THR A 2 15.34 2.38 0.38
CA THR A 2 14.14 2.67 1.22
C THR A 2 12.86 1.95 0.80
N GLY A 3 12.85 1.26 -0.36
CA GLY A 3 11.69 0.47 -0.83
C GLY A 3 10.46 1.30 -1.22
N VAL A 4 10.62 2.62 -1.39
CA VAL A 4 9.53 3.51 -1.80
C VAL A 4 9.13 3.21 -3.23
N ARG A 5 7.84 3.30 -3.53
CA ARG A 5 7.29 3.01 -4.85
C ARG A 5 6.40 4.15 -5.32
N LEU A 6 6.33 4.32 -6.63
CA LEU A 6 5.32 5.16 -7.28
C LEU A 6 4.37 4.26 -8.06
N GLY A 7 3.09 4.27 -7.69
CA GLY A 7 2.04 3.58 -8.42
C GLY A 7 1.46 4.40 -9.57
N LYS A 8 0.37 3.91 -10.16
CA LYS A 8 -0.41 4.62 -11.18
C LYS A 8 -1.22 5.82 -10.65
N GLY A 9 -1.12 6.12 -9.35
CA GLY A 9 -1.85 7.21 -8.68
C GLY A 9 -3.28 6.87 -8.23
N ALA A 10 -3.79 5.67 -8.51
CA ALA A 10 -5.15 5.30 -8.11
C ALA A 10 -5.29 4.80 -6.66
N GLY A 11 -4.19 4.49 -5.97
CA GLY A 11 -4.19 4.07 -4.55
C GLY A 11 -4.75 2.67 -4.27
N TYR A 12 -5.00 1.85 -5.30
CA TYR A 12 -5.60 0.52 -5.11
C TYR A 12 -4.74 -0.42 -4.27
N SER A 13 -3.44 -0.50 -4.54
CA SER A 13 -2.54 -1.38 -3.78
C SER A 13 -2.42 -0.98 -2.32
N ASP A 14 -2.46 0.32 -2.02
CA ASP A 14 -2.43 0.82 -0.64
C ASP A 14 -3.70 0.40 0.11
N ILE A 15 -4.86 0.50 -0.55
CA ILE A 15 -6.15 0.00 -0.03
C ILE A 15 -6.09 -1.52 0.17
N GLU A 16 -5.59 -2.30 -0.79
CA GLU A 16 -5.51 -3.76 -0.70
C GLU A 16 -4.64 -4.20 0.49
N VAL A 17 -3.44 -3.62 0.65
CA VAL A 17 -2.56 -3.94 1.77
C VAL A 17 -3.17 -3.51 3.10
N ALA A 18 -3.81 -2.34 3.16
CA ALA A 18 -4.52 -1.90 4.35
C ALA A 18 -5.65 -2.86 4.75
N LEU A 19 -6.50 -3.29 3.80
CA LEU A 19 -7.58 -4.24 4.04
C LEU A 19 -7.07 -5.60 4.52
N LEU A 20 -6.03 -6.12 3.86
CA LEU A 20 -5.41 -7.39 4.26
C LEU A 20 -4.73 -7.28 5.64
N THR A 21 -4.23 -6.09 5.99
CA THR A 21 -3.68 -5.84 7.33
C THR A 21 -4.77 -5.80 8.39
N GLU A 22 -5.90 -5.12 8.14
CA GLU A 22 -7.06 -5.14 9.05
C GLU A 22 -7.60 -6.56 9.27
N ALA A 23 -7.58 -7.39 8.21
CA ALA A 23 -8.00 -8.79 8.28
C ALA A 23 -6.96 -9.72 8.95
N GLY A 24 -5.78 -9.22 9.34
CA GLY A 24 -4.71 -10.01 9.93
C GLY A 24 -4.01 -10.96 8.94
N LEU A 25 -4.23 -10.79 7.63
CA LEU A 25 -3.65 -11.60 6.56
C LEU A 25 -2.28 -11.08 6.10
N VAL A 26 -2.07 -9.77 6.23
CA VAL A 26 -0.76 -9.13 6.07
C VAL A 26 -0.30 -8.62 7.43
N GLY A 27 0.91 -9.00 7.83
CA GLY A 27 1.47 -8.63 9.13
C GLY A 27 2.99 -8.55 9.10
N PRO A 28 3.66 -8.30 10.24
CA PRO A 28 5.11 -8.06 10.29
C PRO A 28 6.00 -9.16 9.70
N SER A 29 5.51 -10.40 9.61
CA SER A 29 6.21 -11.53 8.99
C SER A 29 5.98 -11.67 7.48
N THR A 30 4.93 -11.03 6.93
CA THR A 30 4.64 -11.06 5.49
C THR A 30 5.71 -10.29 4.72
N ILE A 31 6.23 -10.84 3.63
CA ILE A 31 7.17 -10.17 2.73
C ILE A 31 6.40 -9.52 1.59
N LEU A 32 6.61 -8.22 1.37
CA LEU A 32 6.08 -7.49 0.22
C LEU A 32 7.19 -7.35 -0.82
N ALA A 33 7.00 -8.01 -1.97
CA ALA A 33 7.96 -8.02 -3.06
C ALA A 33 7.33 -7.48 -4.35
N THR A 34 8.13 -6.82 -5.18
CA THR A 34 7.74 -6.42 -6.53
C THR A 34 8.83 -6.73 -7.53
N THR A 35 8.44 -6.91 -8.78
CA THR A 35 9.35 -6.97 -9.92
C THR A 35 9.34 -5.64 -10.67
N VAL A 36 10.51 -5.16 -11.10
CA VAL A 36 10.65 -3.96 -11.93
C VAL A 36 11.75 -4.13 -12.97
N HIS A 37 11.69 -3.36 -14.05
CA HIS A 37 12.83 -3.20 -14.95
C HIS A 37 13.86 -2.25 -14.32
N PRO A 38 15.19 -2.43 -14.53
CA PRO A 38 16.21 -1.53 -13.97
C PRO A 38 15.98 -0.04 -14.26
N LEU A 39 15.41 0.30 -15.43
CA LEU A 39 15.05 1.69 -15.79
C LEU A 39 13.95 2.33 -14.92
N GLN A 40 13.21 1.53 -14.14
CA GLN A 40 12.21 2.04 -13.20
C GLN A 40 12.81 2.36 -11.83
N MET A 41 14.10 2.05 -11.63
CA MET A 41 14.85 2.45 -10.46
C MET A 41 15.29 3.89 -10.64
N VAL A 42 15.02 4.71 -9.63
CA VAL A 42 15.38 6.13 -9.64
C VAL A 42 16.16 6.46 -8.38
N ASP A 43 17.16 7.33 -8.55
CA ASP A 43 17.89 7.91 -7.43
C ASP A 43 17.10 9.09 -6.85
N GLY A 44 17.15 9.21 -5.53
CA GLY A 44 16.52 10.32 -4.80
C GLY A 44 15.15 10.00 -4.20
N PRO A 45 14.55 10.99 -3.52
CA PRO A 45 13.29 10.80 -2.81
C PRO A 45 12.10 10.71 -3.78
N LEU A 46 11.18 9.80 -3.48
CA LEU A 46 9.86 9.74 -4.09
C LEU A 46 8.81 10.35 -3.14
N PRO A 47 7.72 10.91 -3.66
CA PRO A 47 6.62 11.40 -2.83
C PRO A 47 5.93 10.23 -2.12
N GLU A 48 5.54 10.46 -0.87
CA GLU A 48 4.87 9.47 -0.04
C GLU A 48 3.80 10.12 0.85
N SER A 49 2.78 9.35 1.15
CA SER A 49 1.70 9.65 2.09
C SER A 49 1.70 8.67 3.25
N SER A 50 0.98 9.00 4.32
CA SER A 50 0.91 8.16 5.53
C SER A 50 0.33 6.76 5.29
N HIS A 51 -0.54 6.62 4.29
CA HIS A 51 -1.17 5.34 3.92
C HIS A 51 -0.32 4.49 2.98
N ASP A 52 0.83 5.00 2.50
CA ASP A 52 1.70 4.24 1.62
C ASP A 52 2.49 3.18 2.40
N PHE A 53 2.86 2.11 1.70
CA PHE A 53 3.73 1.07 2.21
C PHE A 53 4.97 0.88 1.33
N GLY A 54 6.09 0.54 1.97
CA GLY A 54 7.33 0.20 1.29
C GLY A 54 7.44 -1.29 0.94
N MET A 55 8.26 -1.59 -0.05
CA MET A 55 8.65 -2.96 -0.42
C MET A 55 9.74 -3.47 0.52
N ASP A 56 9.68 -4.76 0.83
CA ASP A 56 10.78 -5.48 1.49
C ASP A 56 11.80 -5.97 0.45
N LEU A 57 11.33 -6.38 -0.74
CA LEU A 57 12.15 -6.86 -1.84
C LEU A 57 11.80 -6.17 -3.16
N ILE A 58 12.82 -5.76 -3.90
CA ILE A 58 12.70 -5.32 -5.29
C ILE A 58 13.50 -6.27 -6.16
N VAL A 59 12.84 -6.91 -7.12
CA VAL A 59 13.46 -7.90 -8.01
C VAL A 59 13.59 -7.31 -9.41
N THR A 60 14.79 -7.32 -9.95
CA THR A 60 15.07 -7.01 -11.36
C THR A 60 15.43 -8.30 -12.09
N PRO A 61 15.62 -8.29 -13.43
CA PRO A 61 16.13 -9.45 -14.15
C PRO A 61 17.51 -9.92 -13.68
N ASP A 62 18.32 -8.99 -13.13
CA ASP A 62 19.74 -9.22 -12.84
C ASP A 62 20.02 -9.43 -11.35
N GLU A 63 19.15 -8.94 -10.45
CA GLU A 63 19.38 -8.99 -9.01
C GLU A 63 18.11 -8.93 -8.14
N VAL A 64 18.27 -9.28 -6.86
CA VAL A 64 17.27 -9.11 -5.81
C VAL A 64 17.81 -8.11 -4.80
N ILE A 65 17.08 -7.02 -4.60
CA ILE A 65 17.47 -5.91 -3.73
C ILE A 65 16.63 -5.95 -2.46
N GLU A 66 17.30 -6.14 -1.32
CA GLU A 66 16.67 -6.01 0.00
C GLU A 66 16.49 -4.54 0.40
N CYS A 67 15.28 -4.20 0.82
CA CYS A 67 14.92 -2.86 1.25
C CYS A 67 14.79 -2.79 2.76
N ARG A 68 15.10 -1.60 3.32
CA ARG A 68 14.89 -1.37 4.74
C ARG A 68 13.40 -1.43 5.06
N ARG A 69 13.00 -2.40 5.89
CA ARG A 69 11.61 -2.55 6.32
C ARG A 69 11.09 -1.29 7.00
N ARG A 70 9.84 -0.95 6.71
CA ARG A 70 9.13 0.23 7.23
C ARG A 70 7.84 -0.15 7.95
N PRO A 71 7.34 0.71 8.84
CA PRO A 71 5.99 0.57 9.37
C PRO A 71 4.99 0.49 8.21
N ARG A 72 4.04 -0.43 8.32
CA ARG A 72 2.94 -0.58 7.37
C ARG A 72 1.69 0.10 7.93
N PRO A 73 0.75 0.51 7.06
CA PRO A 73 -0.57 0.91 7.51
C PRO A 73 -1.17 -0.19 8.38
N THR A 74 -1.74 0.18 9.53
CA THR A 74 -2.43 -0.76 10.41
C THR A 74 -3.85 -1.06 9.95
N GLY A 75 -4.31 -0.33 8.94
CA GLY A 75 -5.60 -0.50 8.29
C GLY A 75 -5.93 0.63 7.34
N ILE A 76 -7.21 0.79 7.02
CA ILE A 76 -7.71 1.82 6.11
C ILE A 76 -7.76 3.16 6.84
N TYR A 77 -7.07 4.15 6.27
CA TYR A 77 -7.12 5.53 6.72
C TYR A 77 -8.27 6.23 6.01
N TRP A 78 -9.47 6.14 6.60
CA TRP A 78 -10.72 6.61 6.01
C TRP A 78 -10.71 8.11 5.70
N GLU A 79 -10.01 8.89 6.51
CA GLU A 79 -9.78 10.32 6.32
C GLU A 79 -8.96 10.66 5.06
N SER A 80 -8.21 9.68 4.52
CA SER A 80 -7.45 9.82 3.27
C SER A 80 -8.28 9.44 2.03
N LEU A 81 -9.51 8.96 2.19
CA LEU A 81 -10.36 8.50 1.07
C LEU A 81 -11.38 9.58 0.66
N SER A 82 -11.45 9.86 -0.64
CA SER A 82 -12.53 10.69 -1.18
C SER A 82 -13.85 9.92 -1.25
N ALA A 83 -14.97 10.62 -1.20
CA ALA A 83 -16.30 10.01 -1.37
C ALA A 83 -16.40 9.22 -2.69
N GLN A 84 -15.82 9.76 -3.76
CA GLN A 84 -15.75 9.10 -5.06
C GLN A 84 -14.99 7.76 -4.99
N LYS A 85 -13.89 7.70 -4.23
CA LYS A 85 -13.11 6.46 -4.04
C LYS A 85 -13.91 5.41 -3.26
N ILE A 86 -14.60 5.84 -2.20
CA ILE A 86 -15.46 4.98 -1.39
C ILE A 86 -16.58 4.40 -2.25
N ASP A 87 -17.25 5.23 -3.05
CA ASP A 87 -18.33 4.78 -3.92
C ASP A 87 -17.87 3.86 -5.06
N ALA A 88 -16.66 4.06 -5.58
CA ALA A 88 -16.10 3.26 -6.67
C ALA A 88 -15.68 1.85 -6.23
N ILE A 89 -15.40 1.63 -4.95
CA ILE A 89 -14.92 0.34 -4.45
C ILE A 89 -16.03 -0.30 -3.59
N PRO A 90 -16.71 -1.35 -4.07
CA PRO A 90 -17.89 -1.92 -3.39
C PRO A 90 -17.66 -2.27 -1.92
N PHE A 91 -16.48 -2.81 -1.60
CA PHE A 91 -16.12 -3.15 -0.22
C PHE A 91 -16.04 -1.91 0.67
N LEU A 92 -15.43 -0.81 0.20
CA LEU A 92 -15.32 0.43 0.97
C LEU A 92 -16.70 1.07 1.15
N LYS A 93 -17.55 1.08 0.12
CA LYS A 93 -18.93 1.57 0.19
C LYS A 93 -19.74 0.82 1.26
N ALA A 94 -19.69 -0.50 1.25
CA ALA A 94 -20.40 -1.33 2.23
C ALA A 94 -19.87 -1.10 3.66
N SER A 95 -18.56 -1.03 3.81
CA SER A 95 -17.88 -0.84 5.10
C SER A 95 -18.14 0.54 5.70
N ALA A 96 -18.12 1.60 4.89
CA ALA A 96 -18.46 2.96 5.31
C ALA A 96 -19.87 3.03 5.92
N ALA A 97 -20.85 2.41 5.26
CA ALA A 97 -22.22 2.34 5.77
C ALA A 97 -22.33 1.60 7.10
N SER A 98 -21.52 0.55 7.32
CA SER A 98 -21.49 -0.17 8.59
C SER A 98 -20.87 0.66 9.71
N ARG A 99 -19.77 1.37 9.43
CA ARG A 99 -19.10 2.24 10.40
C ARG A 99 -20.01 3.35 10.92
N MET A 100 -20.86 3.93 10.06
CA MET A 100 -21.85 4.94 10.45
C MET A 100 -22.97 4.39 11.34
N ARG A 101 -23.24 3.08 11.32
CA ARG A 101 -24.25 2.44 12.18
C ARG A 101 -23.70 2.02 13.54
N SER A 102 -22.39 1.92 13.66
CA SER A 102 -21.68 1.53 14.89
C SER A 102 -21.16 2.73 15.70
N ALA A 103 -21.38 3.95 15.22
CA ALA A 103 -21.03 5.21 15.88
C ALA A 103 -22.30 5.88 16.42
#